data_AF-A0A067QS91-F1
#
_entry.id   AF-A0A067QS91-F1
#
_cell.length_a   1.000
_cell.length_b   1.000
_cell.length_c   1.000
_cell.angle_alpha   90.00
_cell.angle_beta   90.00
_cell.angle_gamma   90.00
#
_symmetry.space_group_name_H-M   'P 1'
#
loop_
_entity.id
_entity.type
_entity.pdbx_description
1 polymer ?
#
loop_
_entity_poly.entity_id
_entity_poly.type
_entity_poly.pdbx_seq_one_letter_code
_entity_poly.pdbx_strand_id
1 'polypeptide(L)'
;MWFLHCRRKKSKRGNRMYWVHPINQRRVEIGVFYTLFEELRRDENNFFNYFRMSISSIDELLGRLKYSLQRQNTKIRNCNQPVEMLVVTIR
;
A
#
# COMPACT_ATOMS: atom_id res chain seq x y z
N MET A 1 -18.18 -23.83 11.35
CA MET A 1 -17.60 -22.93 10.31
C MET A 1 -16.25 -22.31 10.70
N TRP A 2 -16.09 -21.68 11.88
CA TRP A 2 -14.85 -20.98 12.29
C TRP A 2 -13.59 -21.88 12.36
N PHE A 3 -13.71 -23.11 12.86
CA PHE A 3 -12.59 -24.05 12.98
C PHE A 3 -11.96 -24.40 11.63
N LEU A 4 -12.77 -24.62 10.59
CA LEU A 4 -12.29 -24.91 9.24
C LEU A 4 -11.52 -23.73 8.63
N HIS A 5 -11.99 -22.50 8.87
CA HIS A 5 -11.31 -21.28 8.45
C HIS A 5 -9.94 -21.11 9.12
N CYS A 6 -9.87 -21.33 10.44
CA CYS A 6 -8.60 -21.30 11.18
C CYS A 6 -7.62 -22.36 10.69
N ARG A 7 -8.09 -23.60 10.42
CA ARG A 7 -7.26 -24.69 9.90
C ARG A 7 -6.71 -24.37 8.50
N ARG A 8 -7.55 -23.80 7.62
CA ARG A 8 -7.15 -23.36 6.28
C ARG A 8 -6.12 -22.23 6.32
N LYS A 9 -6.26 -21.27 7.23
CA LYS A 9 -5.26 -20.20 7.46
C LYS A 9 -3.93 -20.76 7.96
N LYS A 10 -3.94 -21.72 8.89
CA LYS A 10 -2.71 -22.38 9.39
C LYS A 10 -1.97 -23.12 8.29
N SER A 11 -2.67 -23.95 7.50
CA SER A 11 -2.07 -24.68 6.37
C SER A 11 -1.47 -23.72 5.33
N LYS A 12 -2.18 -22.66 4.95
CA LYS A 12 -1.65 -21.64 4.04
C LYS A 12 -0.40 -20.92 4.59
N ARG A 13 -0.26 -20.77 5.90
CA ARG A 13 0.94 -20.17 6.52
C ARG A 13 2.12 -21.14 6.52
N GLY A 14 1.89 -22.43 6.77
CA GLY A 14 2.94 -23.45 6.72
C GLY A 14 3.49 -23.68 5.30
N ASN A 15 2.64 -23.54 4.29
CA ASN A 15 3.03 -23.73 2.89
C ASN A 15 3.56 -22.45 2.21
N ARG A 16 3.78 -21.35 2.94
CA ARG A 16 4.34 -20.12 2.35
C ARG A 16 5.84 -20.28 2.16
N MET A 17 6.27 -20.24 0.90
CA MET A 17 7.70 -20.18 0.55
C MET A 17 8.37 -18.89 1.02
N TYR A 18 7.61 -17.78 1.03
CA TYR A 18 8.11 -16.48 1.46
C TYR A 18 7.13 -15.83 2.46
N TRP A 19 7.67 -15.26 3.54
CA TRP A 19 6.90 -14.41 4.43
C TRP A 19 6.56 -13.06 3.79
N VAL A 20 7.54 -12.46 3.09
CA VAL A 20 7.39 -11.32 2.18
C VAL A 20 8.04 -11.71 0.85
N HIS A 21 7.29 -11.63 -0.25
CA HIS A 21 7.79 -11.98 -1.58
C HIS A 21 8.93 -11.02 -2.01
N PRO A 22 10.01 -11.50 -2.67
CA PRO A 22 11.13 -10.65 -3.10
C PRO A 22 10.72 -9.43 -3.93
N ILE A 23 9.70 -9.56 -4.79
CA ILE A 23 9.12 -8.44 -5.56
C ILE A 23 8.67 -7.29 -4.63
N ASN A 24 8.07 -7.61 -3.48
CA ASN A 24 7.60 -6.61 -2.52
C ASN A 24 8.74 -6.00 -1.68
N GLN A 25 9.92 -6.62 -1.66
CA GLN A 25 11.12 -6.05 -1.05
C GLN A 25 11.67 -4.93 -1.92
N ARG A 26 11.61 -5.10 -3.25
CA ARG A 26 12.05 -4.10 -4.24
C ARG A 26 11.05 -2.95 -4.46
N ARG A 27 9.99 -2.85 -3.64
CA ARG A 27 8.91 -1.85 -3.84
C ARG A 27 9.41 -0.41 -3.90
N VAL A 28 10.52 -0.07 -3.26
CA VAL A 28 11.08 1.29 -3.31
C VAL A 28 11.70 1.58 -4.69
N GLU A 29 12.25 0.57 -5.34
CA GLU A 29 12.88 0.70 -6.66
C GLU A 29 11.85 0.63 -7.80
N ILE A 30 10.93 -0.33 -7.73
CA ILE A 30 10.03 -0.68 -8.85
C ILE A 30 8.57 -0.38 -8.55
N GLY A 31 8.25 0.03 -7.33
CA GLY A 31 6.86 0.23 -6.92
C GLY A 31 6.27 1.45 -7.60
N VAL A 32 5.07 1.27 -8.13
CA VAL A 32 4.29 2.30 -8.83
C VAL A 32 4.19 3.59 -8.01
N PHE A 33 4.06 3.49 -6.69
CA PHE A 33 4.05 4.67 -5.83
C PHE A 33 5.36 5.46 -5.92
N TYR A 34 6.51 4.81 -5.94
CA TYR A 34 7.81 5.48 -5.96
C TYR A 34 8.22 5.92 -7.37
N THR A 35 7.76 5.24 -8.41
CA THR A 35 8.13 5.55 -9.80
C THR A 35 7.17 6.50 -10.49
N LEU A 36 5.85 6.36 -10.27
CA LEU A 36 4.82 7.01 -11.08
C LEU A 36 4.05 8.11 -10.33
N PHE A 37 3.94 8.01 -9.00
CA PHE A 37 3.10 8.94 -8.23
C PHE A 37 3.57 10.40 -8.33
N GLU A 38 4.88 10.64 -8.25
CA GLU A 38 5.44 11.99 -8.36
C GLU A 38 5.27 12.58 -9.76
N GLU A 39 5.40 11.75 -10.80
CA GLU A 39 5.16 12.17 -12.19
C GLU A 39 3.70 12.55 -12.40
N LEU A 40 2.77 11.72 -11.89
CA LEU A 40 1.34 12.01 -11.96
C LEU A 40 0.99 13.29 -11.20
N ARG A 41 1.59 13.56 -10.04
CA ARG A 41 1.30 14.82 -9.29
C ARG A 41 1.68 16.09 -10.05
N ARG A 42 2.55 16.03 -11.06
CA ARG A 42 2.92 17.19 -11.88
C ARG A 42 1.87 17.55 -12.92
N ASP A 43 0.98 16.62 -13.26
CA ASP A 43 -0.09 16.82 -14.23
C ASP A 43 -1.43 16.42 -13.63
N GLU A 44 -2.23 17.42 -13.27
CA GLU A 44 -3.51 17.23 -12.60
C GLU A 44 -4.53 16.44 -13.44
N ASN A 45 -4.50 16.57 -14.78
CA ASN A 45 -5.42 15.83 -15.65
C ASN A 45 -5.05 14.35 -15.67
N ASN A 46 -3.76 14.04 -15.81
CA ASN A 46 -3.28 12.66 -15.77
C ASN A 46 -3.45 12.04 -14.38
N PHE A 47 -3.24 12.81 -13.32
CA PHE A 47 -3.52 12.39 -11.95
C PHE A 47 -4.99 12.02 -11.75
N PHE A 48 -5.90 12.89 -12.19
CA PHE A 48 -7.34 12.66 -12.09
C PHE A 48 -7.78 11.45 -12.91
N ASN A 49 -7.23 11.28 -14.11
CA ASN A 49 -7.52 10.10 -14.95
C ASN A 49 -7.07 8.79 -14.29
N TYR A 50 -5.93 8.83 -13.61
CA TYR A 50 -5.35 7.66 -12.96
C TYR A 50 -6.05 7.31 -11.64
N PHE A 51 -6.23 8.29 -10.73
CA PHE A 51 -6.78 8.07 -9.39
C PHE A 51 -8.27 8.32 -9.26
N ARG A 52 -8.91 8.87 -10.29
CA ARG A 52 -10.32 9.30 -10.28
C ARG A 52 -10.67 10.31 -9.18
N MET A 53 -9.65 10.99 -8.66
CA MET A 53 -9.75 12.03 -7.64
C MET A 53 -8.69 13.09 -7.87
N SER A 54 -8.96 14.34 -7.46
CA SER A 54 -7.98 15.41 -7.50
C SER A 54 -6.88 15.19 -6.45
N ILE A 55 -5.75 15.86 -6.66
CA ILE A 55 -4.63 15.86 -5.71
C ILE A 55 -5.10 16.38 -4.34
N SER A 56 -5.91 17.45 -4.34
CA SER A 56 -6.46 18.05 -3.12
C SER A 56 -7.33 17.08 -2.32
N SER A 57 -8.20 16.31 -2.97
CA SER A 57 -9.04 15.31 -2.29
C SER A 57 -8.21 14.19 -1.67
N ILE A 58 -7.15 13.76 -2.35
CA ILE A 58 -6.23 12.75 -1.80
C ILE A 58 -5.47 13.31 -0.60
N ASP A 59 -4.98 14.54 -0.67
CA ASP A 59 -4.28 15.18 0.45
C ASP A 59 -5.19 15.39 1.66
N GLU A 60 -6.46 15.78 1.45
CA GLU A 60 -7.45 15.90 2.51
C GLU A 60 -7.74 14.54 3.17
N LEU A 61 -7.99 13.52 2.34
CA LEU A 61 -8.25 12.16 2.81
C LEU A 61 -7.05 11.60 3.59
N LEU A 62 -5.84 11.85 3.09
CA LEU A 62 -4.60 11.52 3.79
C LEU A 62 -4.51 12.27 5.12
N GLY A 63 -4.84 13.55 5.18
CA GLY A 63 -4.85 14.33 6.42
C GLY A 63 -5.73 13.70 7.51
N ARG A 64 -6.90 13.18 7.12
CA ARG A 64 -7.84 12.51 8.05
C ARG A 64 -7.37 11.11 8.44
N LEU A 65 -6.82 10.35 7.50
CA LEU A 65 -6.46 8.93 7.71
C LEU A 65 -5.01 8.70 8.12
N LYS A 66 -4.14 9.72 8.06
CA LYS A 66 -2.71 9.58 8.32
C LYS A 66 -2.43 8.89 9.65
N TYR A 67 -3.08 9.34 10.73
CA TYR A 67 -2.85 8.80 12.06
C TYR A 67 -3.42 7.39 12.26
N SER A 68 -4.50 7.02 11.56
CA SER A 68 -5.08 5.67 11.66
C SER A 68 -4.33 4.65 10.80
N LEU A 69 -3.73 5.10 9.70
CA LEU A 69 -2.95 4.26 8.79
C LEU A 69 -1.47 4.15 9.18
N GLN A 70 -0.94 5.13 9.90
CA GLN A 70 0.46 5.13 10.32
C GLN A 70 0.76 3.94 11.23
N ARG A 71 1.76 3.14 10.85
CA ARG A 71 2.30 2.08 11.70
C ARG A 71 3.80 2.27 11.87
N GLN A 72 4.32 1.67 12.92
CA GLN A 72 5.72 1.78 13.28
C GLN A 72 6.58 0.84 12.42
N ASN A 73 7.78 1.31 12.09
CA ASN A 73 8.82 0.44 11.55
C ASN A 73 9.27 -0.54 12.63
N THR A 74 9.49 -1.79 12.23
CA THR A 74 10.04 -2.82 13.11
C THR A 74 11.44 -3.17 12.63
N LYS A 75 12.26 -3.76 13.50
CA LYS A 75 13.62 -4.22 13.14
C LYS A 75 13.64 -5.18 11.94
N ILE A 76 12.51 -5.84 11.68
CA ILE A 76 12.38 -6.89 10.68
C ILE A 76 11.81 -6.33 9.36
N ARG A 77 10.98 -5.28 9.41
CA ARG A 77 10.34 -4.70 8.21
C ARG A 77 9.94 -3.24 8.42
N ASN A 78 10.19 -2.44 7.39
CA ASN A 78 9.65 -1.09 7.27
C ASN A 78 8.16 -1.12 6.92
N CYS A 79 7.37 -0.36 7.67
CA CYS A 79 5.98 -0.13 7.36
C CYS A 79 5.85 0.59 6.01
N ASN A 80 4.73 0.36 5.33
CA ASN A 80 4.34 1.14 4.17
C ASN A 80 3.87 2.51 4.66
N GLN A 81 4.18 3.55 3.91
CA GLN A 81 3.77 4.90 4.29
C GLN A 81 2.24 5.05 4.16
N PRO A 82 1.57 5.84 5.01
CA PRO A 82 0.13 6.05 4.91
C PRO A 82 -0.32 6.50 3.51
N VAL A 83 0.47 7.37 2.87
CA VAL A 83 0.23 7.84 1.51
C VAL A 83 0.35 6.71 0.48
N GLU A 84 1.38 5.87 0.60
CA GLU A 84 1.58 4.70 -0.28
C GLU A 84 0.40 3.73 -0.15
N MET A 85 -0.06 3.47 1.08
CA MET A 85 -1.21 2.61 1.34
C MET A 85 -2.49 3.17 0.72
N LEU A 86 -2.71 4.48 0.86
CA LEU A 86 -3.89 5.17 0.33
C LEU A 86 -3.90 5.12 -1.20
N VAL A 87 -2.77 5.47 -1.82
CA VAL A 87 -2.57 5.48 -3.28
C VAL A 87 -2.78 4.09 -3.90
N VAL A 88 -2.25 3.04 -3.27
CA VAL A 88 -2.42 1.65 -3.74
C VAL A 88 -3.87 1.16 -3.58
N THR A 89 -4.60 1.69 -2.59
CA THR A 89 -5.99 1.28 -2.31
C THR A 89 -6.99 1.95 -3.24
N ILE A 90 -6.75 3.22 -3.59
CA ILE A 90 -7.64 4.03 -4.44
C ILE A 90 -7.53 3.66 -5.92
N ARG A 91 -6.34 3.22 -6.35
CA ARG A 91 -6.05 2.87 -7.74
C ARG A 91 -7.06 1.89 -8.34
#